data_AF-A0A9D9TKX4-F1
#
_entry.id   AF-A0A9D9TKX4-F1
#
_cell.length_a   1.000
_cell.length_b   1.000
_cell.length_c   1.000
_cell.angle_alpha   90.00
_cell.angle_beta   90.00
_cell.angle_gamma   90.00
#
_symmetry.space_group_name_H-M   'P 1'
#
loop_
_entity.id
_entity.type
_entity.pdbx_description
1 polymer ?
#
loop_
_entity_poly.entity_id
_entity_poly.type
_entity_poly.pdbx_seq_one_letter_code
_entity_poly.pdbx_strand_id
1 'polypeptide(L)'
;MQLLVWLARAFVFFTLFAFALNNQQTAVVHWFFGVEWRTPMVIVVLTAFAAGCAIGVLAMVPSWWRRRREALRLVAPPAVPAPPPPSVAPSEFGPEHPPREGF
;
A
#
# COMPACT_ATOMS: atom_id res chain seq x y z
N MET A 1 -15.32 -20.25 9.56
CA MET A 1 -14.03 -19.97 8.90
C MET A 1 -12.81 -20.18 9.82
N GLN A 2 -12.96 -20.13 11.14
CA GLN A 2 -11.84 -20.37 12.08
C GLN A 2 -11.26 -21.80 12.04
N LEU A 3 -12.08 -22.81 11.72
CA LEU A 3 -11.60 -24.20 11.59
C LEU A 3 -10.56 -24.33 10.47
N LEU A 4 -10.81 -23.76 9.29
CA LEU A 4 -9.87 -23.76 8.17
C LEU A 4 -8.57 -23.04 8.52
N VAL A 5 -8.66 -21.88 9.17
CA VAL A 5 -7.47 -21.13 9.62
C VAL A 5 -6.68 -21.92 10.67
N TRP A 6 -7.36 -22.61 11.59
CA TRP A 6 -6.71 -23.45 12.59
C TRP A 6 -6.02 -24.66 11.95
N LEU A 7 -6.71 -25.34 11.02
CA LEU A 7 -6.17 -26.49 10.30
C LEU A 7 -4.98 -26.08 9.42
N ALA A 8 -5.07 -24.94 8.74
CA ALA A 8 -3.96 -24.38 7.97
C ALA A 8 -2.75 -24.04 8.87
N ARG A 9 -2.98 -23.44 10.05
CA ARG A 9 -1.90 -23.17 11.03
C ARG A 9 -1.26 -24.46 11.54
N ALA A 10 -2.07 -25.47 11.86
CA ALA A 10 -1.58 -26.77 12.29
C ALA A 10 -0.80 -27.48 11.18
N PHE A 11 -1.29 -27.42 9.94
CA PHE A 11 -0.60 -27.96 8.77
C PHE A 11 0.75 -27.28 8.54
N VAL A 12 0.78 -25.94 8.50
CA VAL A 12 2.03 -25.17 8.37
C VAL A 12 3.01 -25.51 9.50
N PHE A 13 2.54 -25.56 10.75
CA PHE A 13 3.38 -25.94 11.89
C PHE A 13 3.95 -27.34 11.72
N PHE A 14 3.11 -28.32 11.38
CA PHE A 14 3.53 -29.70 11.21
C PHE A 14 4.54 -29.83 10.06
N THR A 15 4.32 -29.16 8.94
CA THR A 15 5.27 -29.13 7.82
C THR A 15 6.60 -28.52 8.24
N LEU A 16 6.61 -27.36 8.90
CA LEU A 16 7.83 -26.73 9.38
C LEU A 16 8.56 -27.58 10.42
N PHE A 17 7.83 -28.23 11.31
CA PHE A 17 8.38 -29.12 12.33
C PHE A 17 8.97 -30.39 11.73
N ALA A 18 8.25 -31.07 10.84
CA ALA A 18 8.73 -32.26 10.13
C ALA A 18 9.94 -31.91 9.25
N PHE A 19 9.90 -30.75 8.58
CA PHE A 19 11.03 -30.23 7.84
C PHE A 19 12.25 -30.00 8.76
N ALA A 20 12.04 -29.39 9.92
CA ALA A 20 13.11 -29.16 10.89
C ALA A 20 13.72 -30.47 11.41
N LEU A 21 12.88 -31.47 11.71
CA LEU A 21 13.30 -32.78 12.19
C LEU A 21 14.08 -33.55 11.10
N ASN A 22 13.64 -33.48 9.84
CA ASN A 22 14.29 -34.18 8.73
C ASN A 22 15.58 -33.48 8.25
N ASN A 23 15.72 -32.19 8.52
CA ASN A 23 16.86 -31.36 8.07
C ASN A 23 17.75 -30.88 9.24
N GLN A 24 17.96 -31.75 10.25
CA GLN A 24 18.90 -31.51 11.35
C GLN A 24 20.37 -31.72 10.97
N GLN A 25 20.62 -32.15 9.74
CA GLN A 25 21.97 -32.35 9.22
C GLN A 25 22.78 -31.04 9.29
N THR A 26 24.06 -31.17 9.62
CA THR A 26 24.96 -30.02 9.67
C THR A 26 25.31 -29.56 8.26
N ALA A 27 24.96 -28.32 7.92
CA ALA A 27 25.40 -27.66 6.70
C ALA A 27 26.69 -26.89 6.98
N VAL A 28 27.62 -26.91 6.02
CA VAL A 28 28.89 -26.19 6.08
C VAL A 28 28.88 -25.07 5.05
N VAL A 29 28.93 -23.83 5.53
CA VAL A 29 29.09 -22.64 4.71
C VAL A 29 30.58 -22.31 4.65
N HIS A 30 31.18 -22.47 3.47
CA HIS A 30 32.59 -22.19 3.25
C HIS A 30 32.75 -20.71 2.93
N TRP A 31 33.41 -19.98 3.81
CA TRP A 31 33.76 -18.58 3.63
C TRP A 31 35.18 -18.46 3.09
N PHE A 32 35.61 -17.22 2.85
CA PHE A 32 36.97 -16.92 2.42
C PHE A 32 37.99 -17.30 3.51
N PHE A 33 39.24 -17.59 3.11
CA PHE A 33 40.36 -17.94 4.01
C PHE A 33 40.20 -19.26 4.78
N GLY A 34 39.40 -20.20 4.28
CA GLY A 34 39.21 -21.52 4.91
C GLY A 34 38.33 -21.48 6.16
N VAL A 35 37.66 -20.36 6.42
CA VAL A 35 36.70 -20.26 7.52
C VAL A 35 35.43 -21.00 7.13
N GLU A 36 35.09 -22.03 7.88
CA GLU A 36 33.87 -22.82 7.68
C GLU A 36 32.90 -22.55 8.82
N TRP A 37 31.68 -22.13 8.47
CA TRP A 37 30.61 -22.03 9.45
C TRP A 37 29.70 -23.25 9.37
N ARG A 38 29.60 -23.99 10.47
CA ARG A 38 28.78 -25.18 10.60
C ARG A 38 27.50 -24.84 11.35
N THR A 39 26.35 -25.11 10.75
CA THR A 39 25.03 -24.81 11.33
C THR A 39 24.00 -25.80 10.79
N PRO A 40 22.96 -26.19 11.55
CA PRO A 40 21.91 -27.05 11.04
C PRO A 40 21.26 -26.50 9.75
N MET A 41 21.06 -27.36 8.75
CA MET A 41 20.50 -26.99 7.44
C MET A 41 19.15 -26.27 7.57
N VAL A 42 18.31 -26.72 8.51
CA VAL A 42 17.03 -26.06 8.81
C VAL A 42 17.19 -24.57 9.11
N ILE A 43 18.20 -24.15 9.89
CA ILE A 43 18.39 -22.75 10.24
C ILE A 43 18.74 -21.94 8.98
N VAL A 44 19.63 -22.47 8.15
CA VAL A 44 20.04 -21.81 6.90
C VAL A 44 18.84 -21.54 6.01
N VAL A 45 17.99 -22.55 5.79
CA VAL A 45 16.80 -22.43 4.94
C VAL A 45 15.78 -21.46 5.54
N LEU A 46 15.49 -21.57 6.84
CA LEU A 46 14.54 -20.67 7.50
C LEU A 46 14.99 -19.22 7.48
N THR A 47 16.27 -18.94 7.73
CA THR A 47 16.81 -17.58 7.70
C THR A 47 16.80 -17.01 6.29
N ALA A 48 17.21 -17.78 5.28
CA ALA A 48 17.17 -17.35 3.88
C ALA A 48 15.74 -17.05 3.41
N PHE A 49 14.79 -17.91 3.77
CA PHE A 49 13.38 -17.72 3.46
C PHE A 49 12.81 -16.47 4.16
N ALA A 50 13.05 -16.32 5.47
CA ALA A 50 12.60 -15.16 6.22
C ALA A 50 13.19 -13.84 5.67
N ALA A 51 14.47 -13.83 5.32
CA ALA A 51 15.11 -12.69 4.66
C ALA A 51 14.49 -12.39 3.30
N GLY A 52 14.24 -13.41 2.48
CA GLY A 52 13.56 -13.26 1.18
C GLY A 52 12.14 -12.70 1.33
N CYS A 53 11.36 -13.18 2.31
CA CYS A 53 10.04 -12.63 2.62
C CYS A 53 10.12 -11.18 3.08
N ALA A 54 11.06 -10.84 3.96
CA ALA A 54 11.26 -9.46 4.42
C ALA A 54 11.58 -8.53 3.23
N ILE A 55 12.50 -8.94 2.35
CA ILE A 55 12.84 -8.20 1.13
C ILE A 55 11.62 -8.08 0.21
N GLY A 56 10.87 -9.16 0.00
CA GLY A 56 9.66 -9.16 -0.82
C GLY A 56 8.58 -8.21 -0.30
N VAL A 57 8.34 -8.21 1.01
CA VAL A 57 7.42 -7.26 1.66
C VAL A 57 7.93 -5.82 1.49
N LEU A 58 9.22 -5.57 1.77
CA LEU A 58 9.83 -4.25 1.62
C LEU A 58 9.76 -3.74 0.17
N ALA A 59 9.92 -4.62 -0.82
CA ALA A 59 9.77 -4.28 -2.23
C ALA A 59 8.32 -3.91 -2.59
N MET A 60 7.33 -4.49 -1.90
CA MET A 60 5.91 -4.17 -2.09
C MET A 60 5.48 -2.86 -1.41
N VAL A 61 6.08 -2.46 -0.28
CA VAL A 61 5.75 -1.23 0.46
C VAL A 61 5.68 0.04 -0.42
N PRO A 62 6.68 0.36 -1.28
CA PRO A 62 6.64 1.57 -2.08
C PRO A 62 5.52 1.56 -3.14
N SER A 63 5.19 0.38 -3.70
CA SER A 63 4.07 0.24 -4.64
C SER A 63 2.71 0.43 -3.96
N TRP A 64 2.58 -0.02 -2.71
CA TRP A 64 1.38 0.21 -1.91
C TRP A 64 1.24 1.69 -1.53
N TRP A 65 2.34 2.36 -1.19
CA TRP A 65 2.32 3.78 -0.86
C TRP A 65 1.90 4.64 -2.05
N ARG A 66 2.43 4.38 -3.26
CA ARG A 66 2.03 5.08 -4.48
C ARG A 66 0.53 4.93 -4.76
N ARG A 67 0.01 3.70 -4.72
CA ARG A 67 -1.43 3.42 -4.86
C ARG A 67 -2.26 4.14 -3.81
N ARG A 68 -1.81 4.21 -2.55
CA ARG A 68 -2.52 4.93 -1.48
C ARG A 68 -2.54 6.44 -1.72
N ARG A 69 -1.46 7.04 -2.26
CA ARG A 69 -1.42 8.48 -2.61
C ARG A 69 -2.33 8.80 -3.80
N GLU A 70 -2.36 7.93 -4.80
CA GLU A 70 -3.26 8.08 -5.96
C GLU A 70 -4.73 7.97 -5.56
N ALA A 71 -5.07 7.01 -4.69
CA ALA A 71 -6.41 6.88 -4.12
C ALA A 71 -6.85 8.14 -3.37
N LEU A 72 -5.95 8.79 -2.61
CA LEU A 72 -6.24 10.06 -1.92
C LEU A 72 -6.43 11.24 -2.88
N ARG A 73 -5.72 11.26 -4.02
CA ARG A 73 -5.87 12.31 -5.04
C ARG A 73 -7.18 12.18 -5.81
N LEU A 74 -7.66 10.97 -6.05
CA LEU A 74 -8.94 10.72 -6.72
C LEU A 74 -10.16 11.04 -5.84
N VAL A 75 -9.98 11.12 -4.51
CA VAL A 75 -11.02 11.53 -3.55
C VAL A 75 -11.06 13.05 -3.37
N ALA A 76 -10.09 13.81 -3.91
CA ALA A 76 -10.18 15.26 -3.95
C ALA A 76 -11.40 15.65 -4.80
N PRO A 77 -12.37 16.43 -4.26
CA PRO A 77 -13.57 16.80 -4.99
C PRO A 77 -13.22 17.47 -6.32
N PRO A 78 -13.98 17.23 -7.40
CA PRO A 78 -13.80 17.98 -8.64
C PRO A 78 -13.90 19.46 -8.29
N ALA A 79 -12.92 20.26 -8.74
CA ALA A 79 -12.94 21.69 -8.55
C ALA A 79 -14.28 22.23 -9.06
N VAL A 80 -15.08 22.81 -8.17
CA VAL A 80 -16.35 23.43 -8.55
C VAL A 80 -16.00 24.51 -9.57
N PRO A 81 -16.55 24.48 -10.80
CA PRO A 81 -16.29 25.52 -11.78
C PRO A 81 -16.65 26.86 -11.17
N ALA A 82 -15.72 27.82 -11.24
CA ALA A 82 -15.94 29.16 -10.72
C ALA A 82 -17.23 29.74 -11.34
N PRO A 83 -18.09 30.39 -10.54
CA PRO A 83 -19.33 30.95 -11.06
C PRO A 83 -19.02 31.93 -12.20
N PRO A 84 -19.77 31.89 -13.31
CA PRO A 84 -19.58 32.84 -14.39
C PRO A 84 -19.74 34.27 -13.85
N PRO A 85 -18.97 35.24 -14.37
CA PRO A 85 -19.09 36.63 -13.93
C PRO A 85 -20.55 37.10 -14.06
N PRO A 86 -21.03 37.96 -13.15
CA PRO A 86 -22.41 38.40 -13.14
C PRO A 86 -22.76 39.03 -14.49
N SER A 87 -23.64 38.34 -15.22
CA SER A 87 -24.27 38.89 -16.42
C SER A 87 -25.26 39.93 -15.95
N VAL A 88 -24.88 41.20 -16.05
CA VAL A 88 -25.78 42.34 -15.80
C VAL A 88 -26.88 42.25 -16.87
N ALA A 89 -28.09 41.88 -16.46
CA ALA A 89 -29.22 41.81 -17.37
C ALA A 89 -29.51 43.23 -17.91
N PRO A 90 -29.76 43.42 -19.23
CA PRO A 90 -30.03 44.73 -19.84
C PRO A 90 -31.25 45.50 -19.29
N SER A 91 -31.99 44.92 -18.34
CA SER A 91 -33.22 45.49 -17.78
C SER A 91 -33.02 46.54 -16.69
N GLU A 92 -31.77 46.81 -16.24
CA GLU A 92 -31.48 47.97 -15.37
C GLU A 92 -31.49 49.31 -16.12
N PHE A 93 -31.52 49.30 -17.46
CA PHE A 93 -31.89 50.48 -18.25
C PHE A 93 -33.42 50.59 -18.35
N GLY A 94 -34.07 50.84 -17.23
CA GLY A 94 -35.47 51.30 -17.21
C GLY A 94 -35.57 52.70 -17.84
N PRO A 95 -36.66 53.02 -18.56
CA PRO A 95 -36.82 54.34 -19.17
C PRO A 95 -36.77 55.43 -18.09
N GLU A 96 -35.80 56.33 -18.22
CA GLU A 96 -35.67 57.53 -17.39
C GLU A 96 -37.00 58.30 -17.41
N HIS A 97 -37.60 58.50 -16.25
CA HIS A 97 -38.84 59.28 -16.11
C HIS A 97 -38.47 60.78 -16.21
N PRO A 98 -39.02 61.54 -17.18
CA PRO A 98 -38.71 62.97 -17.27
C PRO A 98 -39.31 63.77 -16.09
N PRO A 99 -38.71 64.92 -15.71
CA PRO A 99 -39.16 65.68 -14.55
C PRO A 99 -40.58 66.20 -14.74
N ARG A 100 -41.45 66.01 -13.74
CA ARG A 100 -42.75 66.69 -13.70
C ARG A 100 -42.51 68.18 -13.47
N GLU A 101 -42.57 68.97 -14.53
CA GLU A 101 -42.69 70.42 -14.41
C GLU A 101 -44.09 70.74 -13.89
N GLY A 102 -44.14 71.35 -12.71
CA GLY A 102 -45.36 71.82 -12.08
C GLY A 102 -45.84 73.12 -12.71
N PHE A 103 -47.17 73.25 -12.77
CA PHE A 103 -47.90 74.50 -12.79
C PHE A 103 -49.03 74.41 -11.76
#